data_AF-A0AAP5JR53-F1
#
_entry.id   AF-A0AAP5JR53-F1
#
_cell.length_a   1.000
_cell.length_b   1.000
_cell.length_c   1.000
_cell.angle_alpha   90.00
_cell.angle_beta   90.00
_cell.angle_gamma   90.00
#
_symmetry.space_group_name_H-M   'P 1'
#
loop_
_entity.id
_entity.type
_entity.pdbx_description
1 polymer ?
#
loop_
_entity_poly.entity_id
_entity_poly.type
_entity_poly.pdbx_seq_one_letter_code
_entity_poly.pdbx_strand_id
1 'polypeptide(L)'
;MLIDLPDDVIVLDGFYAEPIKVRQIALSVEYQSFGYEQNFPGKESVKSYYSFEHIKKFELLVGSHIYVEPNKYIFGKFRSSLRENRSRTTVHIDHGVNWTGIVYLSLDKDCQGGLGIYAHKETGLVKFPASIEELKTFSCSSVEEFDQIHTTKTRYKNNFSFGK
;
A
#
# COMPACT_ATOMS: atom_id res chain seq x y z
N MET A 1 0.24 -21.81 12.43
CA MET A 1 0.14 -21.88 10.96
C MET A 1 1.25 -21.00 10.43
N LEU A 2 2.32 -21.60 9.91
CA LEU A 2 3.37 -20.86 9.21
C LEU A 2 2.81 -20.55 7.82
N ILE A 3 2.61 -19.28 7.53
CA ILE A 3 2.25 -18.82 6.19
C ILE A 3 3.57 -18.71 5.43
N ASP A 4 3.72 -19.48 4.36
CA ASP A 4 4.86 -19.35 3.45
C ASP A 4 4.63 -18.09 2.61
N LEU A 5 5.38 -17.03 2.92
CA LEU A 5 5.28 -15.73 2.26
C LEU A 5 6.43 -15.60 1.26
N PRO A 6 6.23 -14.92 0.12
CA PRO A 6 7.34 -14.58 -0.77
C PRO A 6 8.45 -13.84 -0.03
N ASP A 7 9.70 -14.02 -0.46
CA ASP A 7 10.88 -13.40 0.17
C ASP A 7 10.83 -11.85 0.21
N ASP A 8 10.03 -11.25 -0.68
CA ASP A 8 9.77 -9.81 -0.75
C ASP A 8 8.55 -9.36 0.06
N VAL A 9 8.04 -10.20 0.96
CA VAL A 9 6.97 -9.86 1.90
C VAL A 9 7.46 -10.05 3.33
N ILE A 10 7.55 -8.94 4.06
CA ILE A 10 7.97 -8.92 5.47
C ILE A 10 6.77 -8.61 6.35
N VAL A 11 6.45 -9.50 7.29
CA VAL A 11 5.42 -9.30 8.32
C VAL A 11 6.07 -9.33 9.68
N LEU A 12 5.82 -8.28 10.48
CA LEU A 12 6.37 -8.16 11.82
C LEU A 12 5.37 -7.56 12.80
N ASP A 13 5.37 -8.09 14.01
CA ASP A 13 4.63 -7.51 15.13
C ASP A 13 5.52 -6.57 15.96
N GLY A 14 4.91 -5.66 16.71
CA GLY A 14 5.66 -4.78 17.62
C GLY A 14 6.51 -3.72 16.90
N PHE A 15 6.02 -3.15 15.80
CA PHE A 15 6.73 -2.06 15.11
C PHE A 15 6.97 -0.86 16.04
N TYR A 16 6.02 -0.51 16.89
CA TYR A 16 6.16 0.55 17.90
C TYR A 16 6.24 -0.04 19.31
N ALA A 17 7.09 0.57 20.16
CA ALA A 17 7.13 0.23 21.59
C ALA A 17 5.85 0.66 22.33
N GLU A 18 5.26 1.79 21.91
CA GLU A 18 4.01 2.32 22.49
C GLU A 18 2.95 2.57 21.40
N PRO A 19 2.41 1.52 20.76
CA PRO A 19 1.53 1.66 19.59
C PRO A 19 0.25 2.44 19.90
N ILE A 20 -0.26 2.36 21.13
CA ILE A 20 -1.44 3.12 21.56
C ILE A 20 -1.17 4.63 21.58
N LYS A 21 0.03 5.09 21.97
CA LYS A 21 0.36 6.52 21.91
C LYS A 21 0.47 7.00 20.47
N VAL A 22 1.08 6.20 19.60
CA VAL A 22 1.13 6.52 18.16
C VAL A 22 -0.26 6.59 17.56
N ARG A 23 -1.16 5.66 17.93
CA ARG A 23 -2.57 5.71 17.54
C ARG A 23 -3.25 6.99 18.02
N GLN A 24 -3.04 7.41 19.27
CA GLN A 24 -3.63 8.66 19.79
C GLN A 24 -3.16 9.88 18.99
N ILE A 25 -1.87 9.94 18.64
CA ILE A 25 -1.33 10.98 17.73
C ILE A 25 -2.03 10.89 16.37
N ALA A 26 -2.10 9.71 15.76
CA ALA A 26 -2.74 9.52 14.46
C ALA A 26 -4.21 9.97 14.46
N LEU A 27 -4.94 9.84 15.57
CA LEU A 27 -6.33 10.28 15.70
C LEU A 27 -6.48 11.78 15.98
N SER A 28 -5.44 12.46 16.47
CA SER A 28 -5.50 13.88 16.86
C SER A 28 -5.00 14.84 15.78
N VAL A 29 -4.45 14.34 14.68
CA VAL A 29 -3.85 15.16 13.62
C VAL A 29 -4.85 15.59 12.56
N GLU A 30 -4.47 16.59 11.78
CA GLU A 30 -5.26 17.05 10.65
C GLU A 30 -5.17 16.09 9.47
N TYR A 31 -6.32 15.80 8.86
CA TYR A 31 -6.47 14.96 7.70
C TYR A 31 -6.96 15.76 6.50
N GLN A 32 -6.33 15.53 5.36
CA GLN A 32 -6.73 16.17 4.11
C GLN A 32 -8.06 15.59 3.62
N SER A 33 -8.94 16.48 3.15
CA SER A 33 -10.14 16.10 2.42
C SER A 33 -9.85 16.21 0.94
N PHE A 34 -10.06 15.12 0.22
CA PHE A 34 -9.97 15.11 -1.22
C PHE A 34 -11.31 15.53 -1.81
N GLY A 35 -11.31 16.38 -2.84
CA GLY A 35 -12.52 16.75 -3.58
C GLY A 35 -13.08 15.63 -4.47
N TYR A 36 -12.43 14.47 -4.49
CA TYR A 36 -12.77 13.31 -5.31
C TYR A 36 -12.24 12.02 -4.66
N GLU A 37 -12.81 10.87 -5.04
CA GLU A 37 -12.39 9.56 -4.52
C GLU A 37 -10.94 9.23 -4.90
N GLN A 38 -10.15 8.86 -3.88
CA GLN A 38 -8.76 8.46 -4.06
C GLN A 38 -8.63 6.97 -4.41
N ASN A 39 -7.43 6.54 -4.78
CA ASN A 39 -7.09 5.12 -4.95
C ASN A 39 -7.06 4.33 -3.63
N PHE A 40 -7.21 4.99 -2.49
CA PHE A 40 -7.33 4.38 -1.17
C PHE A 40 -8.59 4.88 -0.47
N PRO A 41 -9.17 4.10 0.45
CA PRO A 41 -10.35 4.53 1.19
C PRO A 41 -9.98 5.54 2.27
N GLY A 42 -10.80 6.58 2.42
CA GLY A 42 -10.75 7.47 3.58
C GLY A 42 -9.84 8.66 3.38
N LYS A 43 -9.09 9.02 4.42
CA LYS A 43 -8.31 10.25 4.47
C LYS A 43 -6.84 9.97 4.79
N GLU A 44 -5.99 10.91 4.45
CA GLU A 44 -4.57 10.89 4.76
C GLU A 44 -4.17 12.13 5.55
N SER A 45 -3.19 12.02 6.45
CA SER A 45 -2.74 13.16 7.26
C SER A 45 -2.11 14.25 6.39
N VAL A 46 -2.31 15.52 6.77
CA VAL A 46 -1.71 16.67 6.05
C VAL A 46 -0.19 16.63 6.17
N LYS A 47 0.35 16.32 7.36
CA LYS A 47 1.79 16.22 7.60
C LYS A 47 2.25 14.76 7.56
N SER A 48 3.55 14.58 7.32
CA SER A 48 4.23 13.31 7.56
C SER A 48 4.78 13.26 8.99
N TYR A 49 4.66 12.11 9.61
CA TYR A 49 5.03 11.77 10.98
C TYR A 49 6.03 10.62 10.94
N TYR A 50 7.30 10.96 10.75
CA TYR A 50 8.39 10.00 10.81
C TYR A 50 9.60 10.65 11.44
N SER A 51 10.55 9.81 11.84
CA SER A 51 11.84 10.21 12.37
C SER A 51 12.93 9.38 11.70
N PHE A 52 14.19 9.75 11.93
CA PHE A 52 15.33 8.99 11.46
C PHE A 52 15.33 7.53 11.95
N GLU A 53 14.79 7.27 13.13
CA GLU A 53 14.68 5.91 13.68
C GLU A 53 13.68 5.04 12.90
N HIS A 54 12.65 5.64 12.29
CA HIS A 54 11.77 4.91 11.38
C HIS A 54 12.53 4.44 10.13
N ILE A 55 13.35 5.34 9.56
CA ILE A 55 14.16 5.05 8.39
C ILE A 55 15.10 3.88 8.69
N LYS A 56 15.91 3.99 9.74
CA LYS A 56 16.81 2.91 10.19
C LYS A 56 16.10 1.59 10.41
N LYS A 57 14.92 1.62 11.04
CA LYS A 57 14.14 0.39 11.26
C LYS A 57 13.71 -0.24 9.95
N PHE A 58 13.24 0.55 8.98
CA PHE A 58 12.93 0.02 7.66
C PHE A 58 14.17 -0.49 6.92
N GLU A 59 15.29 0.22 6.95
CA GLU A 59 16.56 -0.23 6.33
C GLU A 59 17.04 -1.56 6.89
N LEU A 60 16.93 -1.74 8.21
CA LEU A 60 17.25 -3.01 8.86
C LEU A 60 16.33 -4.15 8.38
N LEU A 61 15.04 -3.86 8.20
CA LEU A 61 14.07 -4.85 7.73
C LEU A 61 14.29 -5.22 6.26
N VAL A 62 14.52 -4.24 5.39
CA VAL A 62 14.74 -4.49 3.96
C VAL A 62 16.18 -4.96 3.64
N GLY A 63 17.12 -4.77 4.56
CA GLY A 63 18.52 -5.14 4.39
C GLY A 63 19.32 -4.19 3.47
N SER A 64 18.81 -3.00 3.20
CA SER A 64 19.43 -2.00 2.32
C SER A 64 19.09 -0.58 2.75
N HIS A 65 19.88 0.40 2.31
CA HIS A 65 19.49 1.81 2.49
C HIS A 65 18.19 2.12 1.73
N ILE A 66 17.36 2.98 2.33
CA ILE A 66 16.14 3.49 1.69
C ILE A 66 16.31 4.98 1.36
N TYR A 67 15.82 5.35 0.19
CA TYR A 67 15.75 6.75 -0.21
C TYR A 67 14.36 7.30 0.10
N VAL A 68 14.29 8.36 0.92
CA VAL A 68 13.03 8.96 1.38
C VAL A 68 12.88 10.35 0.77
N GLU A 69 11.87 10.51 -0.09
CA GLU A 69 11.54 11.78 -0.72
C GLU A 69 10.05 12.12 -0.49
N PRO A 70 9.68 12.68 0.68
CA PRO A 70 8.28 12.84 1.09
C PRO A 70 7.46 13.80 0.21
N ASN A 71 8.14 14.65 -0.57
CA ASN A 71 7.50 15.54 -1.54
C ASN A 71 7.07 14.80 -2.82
N LYS A 72 7.67 13.64 -3.10
CA LYS A 72 7.42 12.84 -4.30
C LYS A 72 6.66 11.56 -3.99
N TYR A 73 6.98 10.92 -2.86
CA TYR A 73 6.39 9.66 -2.43
C TYR A 73 5.78 9.79 -1.04
N ILE A 74 4.81 8.92 -0.76
CA ILE A 74 4.12 8.91 0.53
C ILE A 74 5.01 8.18 1.55
N PHE A 75 5.58 8.93 2.49
CA PHE A 75 6.32 8.36 3.63
C PHE A 75 5.89 9.01 4.95
N GLY A 76 5.63 8.18 5.96
CA GLY A 76 5.23 8.63 7.31
C GLY A 76 3.83 9.25 7.40
N LYS A 77 2.96 9.06 6.41
CA LYS A 77 1.58 9.56 6.47
C LYS A 77 0.69 8.60 7.24
N PHE A 78 -0.22 9.15 8.05
CA PHE A 78 -1.31 8.35 8.62
C PHE A 78 -2.45 8.25 7.63
N ARG A 79 -3.08 7.09 7.55
CA ARG A 79 -4.33 6.86 6.81
C ARG A 79 -5.43 6.43 7.78
N SER A 80 -6.60 7.04 7.64
CA SER A 80 -7.79 6.72 8.41
C SER A 80 -8.92 6.33 7.46
N SER A 81 -9.34 5.07 7.54
CA SER A 81 -10.39 4.50 6.71
C SER A 81 -11.48 3.93 7.62
N LEU A 82 -12.67 4.52 7.54
CA LEU A 82 -13.89 4.05 8.19
C LEU A 82 -14.69 3.14 7.26
N ARG A 83 -15.64 2.39 7.82
CA ARG A 83 -16.43 1.37 7.09
C ARG A 83 -17.14 1.91 5.85
N GLU A 84 -17.60 3.16 5.89
CA GLU A 84 -18.31 3.81 4.81
C GLU A 84 -17.40 4.38 3.73
N ASN A 85 -16.08 4.46 3.99
CA ASN A 85 -15.14 5.02 3.04
C ASN A 85 -14.92 4.09 1.85
N ARG A 86 -14.72 4.69 0.68
CA ARG A 86 -14.57 3.99 -0.60
C ARG A 86 -13.29 4.44 -1.28
N SER A 87 -12.69 3.53 -2.03
CA SER A 87 -11.62 3.81 -2.97
C SER A 87 -12.12 3.67 -4.41
N ARG A 88 -11.46 4.40 -5.31
CA ARG A 88 -11.65 4.31 -6.76
C ARG A 88 -11.16 2.98 -7.32
N THR A 89 -10.07 2.45 -6.76
CA THR A 89 -9.42 1.20 -7.17
C THR A 89 -9.59 0.12 -6.10
N THR A 90 -9.68 -1.14 -6.54
CA THR A 90 -9.70 -2.30 -5.63
C THR A 90 -8.34 -3.01 -5.61
N VAL A 91 -7.67 -3.10 -6.77
CA VAL A 91 -6.33 -3.66 -6.96
C VAL A 91 -5.54 -2.66 -7.80
N HIS A 92 -4.28 -2.41 -7.44
CA HIS A 92 -3.36 -1.49 -8.13
C HIS A 92 -1.90 -1.88 -7.86
N ILE A 93 -0.97 -1.27 -8.60
CA ILE A 93 0.48 -1.34 -8.38
C ILE A 93 0.94 0.02 -7.85
N ASP A 94 1.86 0.03 -6.88
CA ASP A 94 2.52 1.25 -6.43
C ASP A 94 3.67 1.59 -7.40
N HIS A 95 3.59 2.74 -8.08
CA HIS A 95 4.55 3.13 -9.11
C HIS A 95 5.75 3.89 -8.54
N GLY A 96 6.93 3.65 -9.12
CA GLY A 96 8.14 4.41 -8.83
C GLY A 96 8.75 4.19 -7.44
N VAL A 97 8.34 3.14 -6.72
CA VAL A 97 8.88 2.74 -5.42
C VAL A 97 9.29 1.26 -5.44
N ASN A 98 10.29 0.89 -4.63
CA ASN A 98 10.72 -0.51 -4.50
C ASN A 98 10.00 -1.26 -3.38
N TRP A 99 9.54 -0.54 -2.36
CA TRP A 99 8.90 -1.10 -1.18
C TRP A 99 7.72 -0.23 -0.75
N THR A 100 6.64 -0.89 -0.36
CA THR A 100 5.50 -0.26 0.33
C THR A 100 5.42 -0.80 1.75
N GLY A 101 5.44 0.11 2.73
CA GLY A 101 5.33 -0.23 4.14
C GLY A 101 3.99 0.20 4.72
N ILE A 102 3.32 -0.69 5.44
CA ILE A 102 2.08 -0.39 6.17
C ILE A 102 2.25 -0.84 7.62
N VAL A 103 2.01 0.09 8.54
CA VAL A 103 1.94 -0.21 9.98
C VAL A 103 0.50 -0.06 10.42
N TYR A 104 -0.13 -1.16 10.82
CA TYR A 104 -1.50 -1.15 11.31
C TYR A 104 -1.55 -0.63 12.76
N LEU A 105 -2.34 0.42 12.97
CA LEU A 105 -2.62 1.00 14.29
C LEU A 105 -4.08 0.76 14.73
N SER A 106 -4.80 -0.12 14.03
CA SER A 106 -6.17 -0.51 14.36
C SER A 106 -6.21 -1.37 15.61
N LEU A 107 -7.31 -1.31 16.36
CA LEU A 107 -7.55 -2.24 17.47
C LEU A 107 -8.01 -3.58 16.90
N ASP A 108 -7.73 -4.68 17.59
CA ASP A 108 -8.10 -6.04 17.15
C ASP A 108 -9.58 -6.17 16.77
N LYS A 109 -10.48 -5.54 17.56
CA LYS A 109 -11.93 -5.54 17.30
C LYS A 109 -12.32 -4.82 15.99
N ASP A 110 -11.46 -3.90 15.53
CA ASP A 110 -11.67 -3.08 14.34
C ASP A 110 -10.92 -3.66 13.12
N CYS A 111 -10.13 -4.72 13.29
CA CYS A 111 -9.40 -5.42 12.23
C CYS A 111 -10.34 -6.29 11.38
N GLN A 112 -11.27 -5.66 10.66
CA GLN A 112 -12.14 -6.30 9.68
C GLN A 112 -11.65 -5.99 8.26
N GLY A 113 -10.76 -6.84 7.73
CA GLY A 113 -10.11 -6.69 6.43
C GLY A 113 -8.60 -6.80 6.53
N GLY A 114 -7.87 -6.35 5.51
CA GLY A 114 -6.42 -6.40 5.48
C GLY A 114 -5.83 -6.06 4.11
N LEU A 115 -4.54 -6.34 3.96
CA LEU A 115 -3.85 -6.30 2.67
C LEU A 115 -4.07 -7.61 1.92
N GLY A 116 -4.46 -7.53 0.64
CA GLY A 116 -4.49 -8.67 -0.27
C GLY A 116 -3.38 -8.51 -1.31
N ILE A 117 -2.60 -9.57 -1.52
CA ILE A 117 -1.61 -9.68 -2.60
C ILE A 117 -2.16 -10.70 -3.60
N TYR A 118 -2.18 -10.34 -4.88
CA TYR A 118 -2.88 -11.11 -5.92
C TYR A 118 -1.94 -11.50 -7.05
N ALA A 119 -2.09 -12.73 -7.53
CA ALA A 119 -1.53 -13.15 -8.81
C ALA A 119 -2.48 -12.77 -9.95
N HIS A 120 -1.93 -12.35 -11.09
CA HIS A 120 -2.71 -12.07 -12.28
C HIS A 120 -3.08 -13.37 -13.00
N LYS A 121 -4.37 -13.71 -13.01
CA LYS A 121 -4.86 -15.03 -13.48
C LYS A 121 -4.56 -15.32 -14.95
N GLU A 122 -4.72 -14.33 -15.82
CA GLU A 122 -4.60 -14.53 -17.27
C GLU A 122 -3.14 -14.72 -17.71
N THR A 123 -2.24 -13.94 -17.11
CA THR A 123 -0.80 -13.98 -17.47
C THR A 123 0.02 -14.89 -16.55
N GLY A 124 -0.56 -15.36 -15.44
CA GLY A 124 0.13 -16.14 -14.40
C GLY A 124 1.13 -15.33 -13.57
N LEU A 125 1.23 -14.01 -13.78
CA LEU A 125 2.21 -13.17 -13.11
C LEU A 125 1.92 -13.05 -11.61
N VAL A 126 2.93 -13.34 -10.79
CA VAL A 126 2.92 -13.11 -9.33
C VAL A 126 3.63 -11.82 -8.93
N LYS A 127 4.34 -11.19 -9.89
CA LYS A 127 4.99 -9.87 -9.79
C LYS A 127 4.75 -9.13 -11.11
N PHE A 128 4.65 -7.82 -11.06
CA PHE A 128 4.48 -7.03 -12.28
C PHE A 128 5.82 -6.98 -13.08
N PRO A 129 5.76 -6.81 -14.41
CA PRO A 129 6.95 -6.63 -15.24
C PRO A 129 7.74 -5.38 -14.80
N ALA A 130 9.00 -5.55 -14.41
CA ALA A 130 9.81 -4.48 -13.85
C ALA A 130 10.88 -3.95 -14.82
N SER A 131 11.20 -4.71 -15.88
CA SER A 131 12.11 -4.28 -16.95
C SER A 131 11.37 -3.82 -18.21
N ILE A 132 12.03 -2.99 -19.02
CA ILE A 132 11.50 -2.56 -20.33
C ILE A 132 11.31 -3.77 -21.25
N GLU A 133 12.21 -4.74 -21.18
CA GLU A 133 12.17 -5.98 -21.96
C GLU A 133 10.93 -6.81 -21.60
N GLU A 134 10.65 -6.98 -20.30
CA GLU A 134 9.45 -7.67 -19.84
C GLU A 134 8.18 -6.91 -20.23
N LEU A 135 8.14 -5.59 -20.04
CA LEU A 135 6.99 -4.75 -20.41
C LEU A 135 6.65 -4.85 -21.91
N LYS A 136 7.65 -4.92 -22.78
CA LYS A 136 7.46 -5.10 -24.23
C LYS A 136 6.76 -6.41 -24.57
N THR A 137 6.93 -7.47 -23.78
CA THR A 137 6.18 -8.73 -24.00
C THR A 137 4.68 -8.57 -23.81
N PHE A 138 4.26 -7.55 -23.06
CA PHE A 138 2.87 -7.13 -22.88
C PHE A 138 2.48 -5.93 -23.75
N SER A 139 3.30 -5.56 -24.73
CA SER A 139 3.09 -4.36 -25.56
C SER A 139 2.94 -3.07 -24.75
N CYS A 140 3.55 -3.01 -23.57
CA CYS A 140 3.57 -1.85 -22.69
C CYS A 140 4.94 -1.17 -22.76
N SER A 141 4.94 0.16 -22.63
CA SER A 141 6.14 1.01 -22.60
C SER A 141 6.51 1.46 -21.18
N SER A 142 5.58 1.34 -20.22
CA SER A 142 5.80 1.65 -18.81
C SER A 142 4.97 0.76 -17.87
N VAL A 143 5.34 0.76 -16.58
CA VAL A 143 4.59 0.06 -15.53
C VAL A 143 3.20 0.67 -15.35
N GLU A 144 3.06 1.98 -15.52
CA GLU A 144 1.78 2.69 -15.47
C GLU A 144 0.84 2.23 -16.58
N GLU A 145 1.36 2.07 -17.80
CA GLU A 145 0.59 1.56 -18.94
C GLU A 145 0.18 0.10 -18.70
N PHE A 146 1.11 -0.73 -18.24
CA PHE A 146 0.81 -2.10 -17.85
C PHE A 146 -0.29 -2.15 -16.78
N ASP A 147 -0.20 -1.28 -15.76
CA ASP A 147 -1.18 -1.26 -14.69
C ASP A 147 -2.57 -0.88 -15.20
N GLN A 148 -2.66 0.15 -16.05
CA GLN A 148 -3.93 0.59 -16.61
C GLN A 148 -4.61 -0.46 -17.49
N ILE A 149 -3.82 -1.26 -18.23
CA ILE A 149 -4.34 -2.27 -19.15
C ILE A 149 -4.69 -3.57 -18.41
N HIS A 150 -3.82 -4.01 -17.50
CA HIS A 150 -3.87 -5.38 -16.97
C HIS A 150 -4.29 -5.48 -15.49
N THR A 151 -4.05 -4.48 -14.64
CA THR A 151 -4.27 -4.65 -13.19
C THR A 151 -5.27 -3.68 -12.58
N THR A 152 -5.20 -2.38 -12.87
CA THR A 152 -6.09 -1.36 -12.31
C THR A 152 -7.52 -1.62 -12.76
N LYS A 153 -8.30 -2.16 -11.81
CA LYS A 153 -9.75 -2.31 -11.96
C LYS A 153 -10.41 -1.19 -11.19
N THR A 154 -10.97 -0.23 -11.93
CA THR A 154 -11.80 0.83 -11.34
C THR A 154 -13.14 0.26 -10.94
N ARG A 155 -13.60 0.61 -9.73
CA ARG A 155 -14.86 0.13 -9.16
C ARG A 155 -16.07 0.43 -10.06
N TYR A 156 -15.98 1.49 -10.87
CA TYR A 156 -17.05 1.94 -11.77
C TYR A 156 -17.14 1.16 -13.09
N LYS A 157 -16.14 0.34 -13.44
CA LYS A 157 -16.13 -0.36 -14.73
C LYS A 157 -16.60 -1.81 -14.68
N ASN A 158 -16.72 -2.45 -13.51
CA ASN A 158 -17.05 -3.88 -13.45
C ASN A 158 -17.81 -4.28 -12.17
N ASN A 159 -19.06 -4.76 -12.34
CA ASN A 159 -19.79 -5.52 -11.33
C ASN A 159 -19.27 -6.96 -11.30
N PHE A 160 -18.40 -7.30 -10.35
CA PHE A 160 -18.05 -8.69 -10.08
C PHE A 160 -18.09 -9.02 -8.58
N SER A 161 -18.59 -10.21 -8.29
CA SER A 161 -18.54 -10.88 -7.01
C SER A 161 -17.21 -11.62 -6.87
N PHE A 162 -16.51 -11.40 -5.76
CA PHE A 162 -15.42 -12.27 -5.37
C PHE A 162 -16.03 -13.58 -4.86
N GLY A 163 -15.75 -14.70 -5.54
CA GLY A 163 -16.04 -16.03 -5.01
C GLY A 163 -15.27 -16.19 -3.70
N LYS A 164 -16.00 -16.53 -2.63
CA LYS A 164 -15.43 -16.93 -1.35
C LYS A 164 -14.71 -18.27 -1.48
#